data_AF-A0A8C6PQA3-F1
#
_entry.id   AF-A0A8C6PQA3-F1
#
_cell.length_a   1.000
_cell.length_b   1.000
_cell.length_c   1.000
_cell.angle_alpha   90.00
_cell.angle_beta   90.00
_cell.angle_gamma   90.00
#
_symmetry.space_group_name_H-M   'P 1'
#
loop_
_entity.id
_entity.type
_entity.pdbx_description
1 polymer ?
#
loop_
_entity_poly.entity_id
_entity_poly.type
_entity_poly.pdbx_seq_one_letter_code
_entity_poly.pdbx_strand_id
1 'polypeptide(L)'
;MPVIVLEARDFTSPLFTVRTLEVVFCCATFSLVASQDSPERSPDLNTFWILGMFTWCFFFVVTLFIHILNVIQFHSLIPISWKNLTMTVAVLGALMTFSSSVVFAWRVMDHNKVSPRSVAAAVMSCLSVLAYASESLMLRTQAHDQRGYMGSTAGLLKILQLWGGLQMIPLVVLVSRQHSVIEDWHLWVLSISCGVCILMSLITLVVILGDLAGRCILPFDRFLAFFSLVGVLLYMMATVICLTKLLQLSIQDNSVLVIMETVVSSITLLAYTVDLAFSIKLLCDRNYM
;
A
#
# COMPACT_ATOMS: atom_id res chain seq x y z
N MET A 1 -33.51 -24.30 6.16
CA MET A 1 -32.17 -24.09 5.55
C MET A 1 -32.35 -24.12 4.04
N PRO A 2 -32.30 -23.00 3.32
CA PRO A 2 -32.18 -23.08 1.87
C PRO A 2 -30.74 -23.45 1.55
N VAL A 3 -30.57 -24.59 0.87
CA VAL A 3 -29.34 -24.92 0.16
C VAL A 3 -29.18 -23.86 -0.92
N ILE A 4 -28.15 -23.03 -0.81
CA ILE A 4 -27.84 -21.98 -1.78
C ILE A 4 -27.34 -22.71 -3.02
N VAL A 5 -28.24 -22.88 -3.99
CA VAL A 5 -27.87 -23.33 -5.33
C VAL A 5 -27.05 -22.19 -5.93
N LEU A 6 -25.73 -22.40 -5.97
CA LEU A 6 -24.75 -21.49 -6.55
C LEU A 6 -25.05 -21.38 -8.06
N GLU A 7 -25.82 -20.36 -8.43
CA GLU A 7 -26.28 -20.18 -9.81
C GLU A 7 -25.07 -19.79 -10.68
N ALA A 8 -24.91 -20.42 -11.84
CA ALA A 8 -23.77 -20.20 -12.75
C ALA A 8 -23.58 -18.71 -13.16
N ARG A 9 -24.63 -17.89 -12.98
CA ARG A 9 -24.60 -16.44 -13.21
C ARG A 9 -23.75 -15.67 -12.19
N ASP A 10 -23.59 -16.15 -10.96
CA ASP A 10 -22.76 -15.48 -9.94
C ASP A 10 -21.25 -15.61 -10.22
N PHE A 11 -20.85 -16.68 -10.91
CA PHE A 11 -19.48 -16.89 -11.41
C PHE A 11 -19.06 -15.91 -12.50
N THR A 12 -20.02 -15.19 -13.10
CA THR A 12 -19.76 -14.20 -14.16
C THR A 12 -19.98 -12.76 -13.67
N SER A 13 -20.07 -12.54 -12.35
CA SER A 13 -20.04 -11.18 -11.84
C SER A 13 -18.66 -10.58 -12.15
N PRO A 14 -18.58 -9.37 -12.70
CA PRO A 14 -17.31 -8.84 -13.21
C PRO A 14 -16.27 -8.65 -12.09
N LEU A 15 -16.72 -8.41 -10.85
CA LEU A 15 -15.86 -8.41 -9.66
C LEU A 15 -15.27 -9.79 -9.33
N PHE A 16 -16.04 -10.86 -9.51
CA PHE A 16 -15.54 -12.22 -9.30
C PHE A 16 -14.43 -12.54 -10.31
N THR A 17 -14.65 -12.23 -11.59
CA THR A 17 -13.66 -12.43 -12.65
C THR A 17 -12.37 -11.64 -12.38
N VAL A 18 -12.47 -10.36 -12.00
CA VAL A 18 -11.30 -9.54 -11.69
C VAL A 18 -10.50 -10.13 -10.54
N ARG A 19 -11.15 -10.55 -9.44
CA ARG A 19 -10.46 -11.21 -8.31
C ARG A 19 -9.79 -12.51 -8.71
N THR A 20 -10.41 -13.31 -9.57
CA THR A 20 -9.78 -14.54 -10.08
C THR A 20 -8.53 -14.19 -10.90
N LEU A 21 -8.58 -13.15 -11.74
CA LEU A 21 -7.42 -12.67 -12.49
C LEU A 21 -6.31 -12.15 -11.58
N GLU A 22 -6.62 -11.40 -10.52
CA GLU A 22 -5.64 -10.96 -9.52
C GLU A 22 -4.90 -12.14 -8.90
N VAL A 23 -5.63 -13.16 -8.45
CA VAL A 23 -5.06 -14.38 -7.84
C VAL A 23 -4.16 -15.10 -8.84
N VAL A 24 -4.61 -15.25 -10.10
CA VAL A 24 -3.82 -15.90 -11.16
C VAL A 24 -2.56 -15.10 -11.49
N PHE A 25 -2.66 -13.78 -11.64
CA PHE A 25 -1.53 -12.92 -12.00
C PHE A 25 -0.51 -12.81 -10.87
N CYS A 26 -0.93 -12.65 -9.62
CA CYS A 26 -0.04 -12.70 -8.47
C CYS A 26 0.65 -14.06 -8.35
N CYS A 27 -0.11 -15.15 -8.53
CA CYS A 27 0.43 -16.52 -8.52
C CYS A 27 1.49 -16.74 -9.59
N ALA A 28 1.18 -16.36 -10.83
CA ALA A 28 2.12 -16.46 -11.93
C ALA A 28 3.37 -15.59 -11.70
N THR A 29 3.20 -14.37 -11.17
CA THR A 29 4.31 -13.46 -10.89
C THR A 29 5.28 -14.05 -9.87
N PHE A 30 4.83 -14.41 -8.67
CA PHE A 30 5.76 -14.95 -7.67
C PHE A 30 6.32 -16.30 -8.10
N SER A 31 5.55 -17.15 -8.80
CA SER A 31 6.03 -18.44 -9.29
C SER A 31 7.14 -18.28 -10.34
N LEU A 32 6.97 -17.35 -11.28
CA LEU A 32 7.98 -17.02 -12.28
C LEU A 32 9.24 -16.43 -11.64
N VAL A 33 9.08 -15.55 -10.64
CA VAL A 33 10.23 -14.96 -9.93
C VAL A 33 10.94 -16.00 -9.06
N ALA A 34 10.24 -17.01 -8.53
CA ALA A 34 10.82 -18.08 -7.72
C ALA A 34 11.60 -19.09 -8.58
N SER A 35 11.16 -19.29 -9.83
CA SER A 35 11.82 -20.17 -10.81
C SER A 35 13.08 -19.58 -11.45
N GLN A 36 13.42 -18.32 -11.16
CA GLN A 36 14.65 -17.71 -11.64
C GLN A 36 15.81 -18.17 -10.75
N ASP A 37 16.78 -18.85 -11.37
CA ASP A 37 18.03 -19.22 -10.69
C ASP A 37 18.69 -17.97 -10.12
N SER A 38 19.26 -18.09 -8.93
CA SER A 38 19.86 -17.00 -8.17
C SER A 38 21.39 -17.01 -8.28
N PRO A 39 22.00 -16.52 -9.37
CA PRO A 39 23.44 -16.26 -9.36
C PRO A 39 23.69 -15.00 -8.53
N GLU A 40 24.40 -15.16 -7.41
CA GLU A 40 25.08 -14.12 -6.63
C GLU A 40 24.42 -12.74 -6.65
N ARG A 41 23.27 -12.64 -5.99
CA ARG A 41 22.54 -11.38 -5.85
C ARG A 41 23.20 -10.52 -4.79
N SER A 42 23.58 -9.29 -5.13
CA SER A 42 24.10 -8.35 -4.14
C SER A 42 23.11 -8.22 -2.96
N PRO A 43 23.60 -7.95 -1.74
CA PRO A 43 22.73 -7.97 -0.56
C PRO A 43 21.55 -6.99 -0.70
N ASP A 44 21.69 -5.90 -1.46
CA ASP A 44 20.63 -4.92 -1.67
C ASP A 44 19.56 -5.39 -2.66
N LEU A 45 20.00 -6.08 -3.71
CA LEU A 45 19.10 -6.73 -4.66
C LEU A 45 18.32 -7.87 -3.99
N ASN A 46 18.91 -8.53 -2.99
CA ASN A 46 18.21 -9.58 -2.22
C ASN A 46 17.08 -8.99 -1.37
N THR A 47 17.31 -7.87 -0.68
CA THR A 47 16.27 -7.22 0.13
C THR A 47 15.06 -6.80 -0.72
N PHE A 48 15.27 -6.18 -1.89
CA PHE A 48 14.18 -5.82 -2.79
C PHE A 48 13.44 -7.04 -3.36
N TRP A 49 14.16 -8.11 -3.67
CA TRP A 49 13.56 -9.35 -4.13
C TRP A 49 12.67 -9.98 -3.05
N ILE A 50 13.15 -10.06 -1.81
CA ILE A 50 12.37 -10.56 -0.66
C ILE A 50 11.10 -9.74 -0.47
N LEU A 51 11.20 -8.41 -0.53
CA LEU A 51 10.06 -7.50 -0.38
C LEU A 51 9.04 -7.66 -1.50
N GLY A 52 9.51 -7.81 -2.74
CA GLY A 52 8.62 -8.05 -3.87
C GLY A 52 7.89 -9.38 -3.75
N MET A 53 8.60 -10.45 -3.40
CA MET A 53 8.02 -11.77 -3.15
C MET A 53 7.02 -11.76 -1.99
N PHE A 54 7.37 -11.12 -0.88
CA PHE A 54 6.48 -10.95 0.26
C PHE A 54 5.20 -10.21 -0.15
N THR A 55 5.33 -9.13 -0.92
CA THR A 55 4.19 -8.34 -1.38
C THR A 55 3.25 -9.17 -2.25
N TRP A 56 3.76 -9.82 -3.31
CA TRP A 56 2.92 -10.62 -4.20
C TRP A 56 2.27 -11.82 -3.48
N CYS A 57 3.00 -12.49 -2.58
CA CYS A 57 2.47 -13.60 -1.80
C CYS A 57 1.41 -13.15 -0.79
N PHE A 58 1.65 -12.08 -0.05
CA PHE A 58 0.71 -11.53 0.92
C PHE A 58 -0.60 -11.12 0.25
N PHE A 59 -0.53 -10.35 -0.84
CA PHE A 59 -1.71 -9.94 -1.58
C PHE A 59 -2.43 -11.12 -2.26
N PHE A 60 -1.70 -12.13 -2.75
CA PHE A 60 -2.30 -13.37 -3.21
C PHE A 60 -3.14 -14.05 -2.12
N VAL A 61 -2.58 -14.25 -0.92
CA VAL A 61 -3.27 -14.91 0.20
C VAL A 61 -4.49 -14.10 0.65
N VAL A 62 -4.34 -12.78 0.80
CA VAL A 62 -5.43 -11.91 1.25
C VAL A 62 -6.55 -11.85 0.21
N THR A 63 -6.24 -11.69 -1.09
CA THR A 63 -7.25 -11.71 -2.16
C THR A 63 -7.92 -13.07 -2.26
N LEU A 64 -7.17 -14.17 -2.16
CA LEU A 64 -7.74 -15.53 -2.16
C LEU A 64 -8.68 -15.73 -0.98
N PHE A 65 -8.30 -15.27 0.21
CA PHE A 65 -9.14 -15.34 1.40
C PHE A 65 -10.44 -14.54 1.22
N ILE A 66 -10.35 -13.31 0.72
CA ILE A 66 -11.52 -12.48 0.38
C ILE A 66 -12.40 -13.17 -0.66
N HIS A 67 -11.78 -13.77 -1.68
CA HIS A 67 -12.48 -14.45 -2.76
C HIS A 67 -13.25 -15.67 -2.23
N ILE A 68 -12.63 -16.51 -1.39
CA ILE A 68 -13.29 -17.65 -0.74
C ILE A 68 -14.44 -17.17 0.15
N LEU A 69 -14.22 -16.19 1.02
CA LEU A 69 -15.28 -15.66 1.89
C LEU A 69 -16.45 -15.09 1.09
N ASN A 70 -16.18 -14.51 -0.08
CA ASN A 70 -17.21 -14.02 -0.97
C ASN A 70 -18.04 -15.15 -1.60
N VAL A 71 -17.42 -16.27 -1.95
CA VAL A 71 -18.10 -17.47 -2.49
C VAL A 71 -18.98 -18.13 -1.44
N ILE A 72 -18.51 -18.23 -0.19
CA ILE A 72 -19.27 -18.88 0.89
C ILE A 72 -20.37 -17.93 1.45
N GLN A 73 -20.46 -16.68 0.96
CA GLN A 73 -21.41 -15.65 1.41
C GLN A 73 -21.43 -15.43 2.94
N PHE A 74 -20.29 -15.64 3.62
CA PHE A 74 -20.17 -15.47 5.08
C PHE A 74 -20.20 -14.00 5.56
N HIS A 75 -20.53 -13.06 4.67
CA HIS A 75 -20.58 -11.61 4.91
C HIS A 75 -21.44 -11.24 6.13
N SER A 76 -22.45 -12.04 6.45
CA SER A 76 -23.39 -11.72 7.54
C SER A 76 -22.84 -11.96 8.95
N LEU A 77 -21.74 -12.70 9.13
CA LEU A 77 -21.24 -13.06 10.48
C LEU A 77 -20.07 -12.19 10.95
N ILE A 78 -19.44 -11.43 10.06
CA ILE A 78 -18.25 -10.64 10.41
C ILE A 78 -18.71 -9.20 10.70
N PRO A 79 -18.45 -8.64 11.90
CA PRO A 79 -18.82 -7.27 12.27
C PRO A 79 -17.91 -6.21 11.61
N ILE A 80 -17.41 -6.48 10.40
CA ILE A 80 -16.50 -5.62 9.63
C ILE A 80 -17.24 -5.14 8.39
N SER A 81 -17.06 -3.87 8.03
CA SER A 81 -17.57 -3.33 6.77
C SER A 81 -16.85 -4.00 5.59
N TRP A 82 -17.49 -5.03 5.04
CA TRP A 82 -16.93 -5.85 3.97
C TRP A 82 -16.51 -5.01 2.75
N LYS A 83 -17.37 -4.06 2.35
CA LYS A 83 -17.09 -3.15 1.22
C LYS A 83 -15.85 -2.29 1.46
N ASN A 84 -15.69 -1.76 2.68
CA ASN A 84 -14.53 -0.96 3.07
C ASN A 84 -13.24 -1.79 3.09
N LEU A 85 -13.33 -3.04 3.59
CA LEU A 85 -12.21 -3.98 3.59
C LEU A 85 -11.75 -4.31 2.16
N THR A 86 -12.67 -4.70 1.28
CA THR A 86 -12.32 -5.07 -0.11
C THR A 86 -11.76 -3.88 -0.88
N MET A 87 -12.33 -2.69 -0.69
CA MET A 87 -11.80 -1.46 -1.31
C MET A 87 -10.37 -1.15 -0.83
N THR A 88 -10.12 -1.31 0.47
CA THR A 88 -8.79 -1.09 1.05
C THR A 88 -7.77 -2.04 0.46
N VAL A 89 -8.10 -3.34 0.40
CA VAL A 89 -7.21 -4.36 -0.13
C VAL A 89 -6.95 -4.13 -1.62
N ALA A 90 -7.98 -3.78 -2.41
CA ALA A 90 -7.81 -3.49 -3.83
C ALA A 90 -6.85 -2.31 -4.08
N VAL A 91 -7.06 -1.18 -3.38
CA VAL A 91 -6.21 0.01 -3.56
C VAL A 91 -4.80 -0.20 -3.01
N LEU A 92 -4.67 -0.79 -1.81
CA LEU A 92 -3.37 -1.06 -1.21
C LEU A 92 -2.61 -2.10 -2.03
N GLY A 93 -3.31 -3.11 -2.56
CA GLY A 93 -2.78 -4.11 -3.48
C GLY A 93 -2.25 -3.49 -4.76
N ALA A 94 -3.03 -2.63 -5.41
CA ALA A 94 -2.59 -1.90 -6.59
C ALA A 94 -1.32 -1.09 -6.32
N LEU A 95 -1.27 -0.32 -5.22
CA LEU A 95 -0.11 0.52 -4.89
C LEU A 95 1.14 -0.30 -4.53
N MET A 96 0.99 -1.35 -3.71
CA MET A 96 2.13 -2.18 -3.29
C MET A 96 2.66 -3.04 -4.43
N THR A 97 1.77 -3.64 -5.24
CA THR A 97 2.18 -4.39 -6.44
C THR A 97 2.80 -3.48 -7.49
N PHE A 98 2.34 -2.23 -7.63
CA PHE A 98 2.93 -1.24 -8.52
C PHE A 98 4.35 -0.88 -8.08
N SER A 99 4.55 -0.56 -6.80
CA SER A 99 5.89 -0.32 -6.25
C SER A 99 6.82 -1.50 -6.45
N SER A 100 6.34 -2.71 -6.16
CA SER A 100 7.12 -3.94 -6.39
C SER A 100 7.50 -4.13 -7.85
N SER A 101 6.56 -3.89 -8.78
CA SER A 101 6.78 -4.00 -10.22
C SER A 101 7.80 -2.99 -10.73
N VAL A 102 7.71 -1.72 -10.28
CA VAL A 102 8.69 -0.67 -10.63
C VAL A 102 10.08 -1.02 -10.10
N VAL A 103 10.20 -1.43 -8.84
CA VAL A 103 11.47 -1.82 -8.24
C VAL A 103 12.05 -3.06 -8.94
N PHE A 104 11.21 -4.04 -9.28
CA PHE A 104 11.62 -5.24 -10.00
C PHE A 104 12.14 -4.89 -11.40
N ALA A 105 11.39 -4.11 -12.18
CA ALA A 105 11.81 -3.70 -13.52
C ALA A 105 13.11 -2.88 -13.49
N TRP A 106 13.28 -2.02 -12.50
CA TRP A 106 14.44 -1.12 -12.42
C TRP A 106 15.71 -1.79 -11.88
N ARG A 107 15.60 -2.56 -10.79
CA ARG A 107 16.76 -3.11 -10.06
C ARG A 107 17.00 -4.58 -10.36
N VAL A 108 15.94 -5.36 -10.56
CA VAL A 108 16.03 -6.82 -10.65
C VAL A 108 16.24 -7.29 -12.08
N MET A 109 15.67 -6.59 -13.07
CA MET A 109 15.85 -6.92 -14.47
C MET A 109 17.24 -6.49 -14.94
N ASP A 110 18.12 -7.47 -15.18
CA ASP A 110 19.43 -7.22 -15.79
C ASP A 110 19.22 -6.80 -17.24
N HIS A 111 19.49 -5.53 -17.53
CA HIS A 111 19.34 -4.95 -18.87
C HIS A 111 20.35 -5.54 -19.87
N ASN A 112 21.42 -6.18 -19.37
CA ASN A 112 22.44 -6.79 -20.21
C ASN A 112 22.11 -8.24 -20.59
N LYS A 113 21.27 -8.94 -19.82
CA LYS A 113 20.84 -10.32 -20.08
C LYS A 113 19.34 -10.47 -19.84
N VAL A 114 18.55 -10.00 -20.80
CA VAL A 114 17.09 -10.10 -20.76
C VAL A 114 16.68 -11.56 -20.87
N SER A 115 16.31 -12.17 -19.73
CA SER A 115 15.71 -13.49 -19.73
C SER A 115 14.21 -13.38 -20.05
N PRO A 116 13.66 -14.26 -20.91
CA PRO A 116 12.22 -14.22 -21.24
C PRO A 116 11.34 -14.42 -20.00
N ARG A 117 11.85 -15.12 -18.99
CA ARG A 117 11.17 -15.33 -17.69
C ARG A 117 11.06 -14.05 -16.87
N SER A 118 12.10 -13.20 -16.87
CA SER A 118 12.08 -11.92 -16.14
C SER A 118 11.09 -10.94 -16.79
N VAL A 119 11.07 -10.89 -18.12
CA VAL A 119 10.07 -10.09 -18.87
C VAL A 119 8.66 -10.59 -18.59
N ALA A 120 8.43 -11.91 -18.65
CA ALA A 120 7.13 -12.49 -18.34
C ALA A 120 6.70 -12.13 -16.89
N ALA A 121 7.60 -12.24 -15.91
CA ALA A 121 7.30 -11.85 -14.53
C ALA A 121 6.93 -10.37 -14.40
N ALA A 122 7.64 -9.47 -15.08
CA ALA A 122 7.33 -8.04 -15.08
C ALA A 122 5.96 -7.74 -15.72
N VAL A 123 5.63 -8.41 -16.83
CA VAL A 123 4.32 -8.28 -17.49
C VAL A 123 3.20 -8.79 -16.59
N MET A 124 3.37 -9.97 -15.98
CA MET A 124 2.37 -10.52 -15.05
C MET A 124 2.19 -9.63 -13.82
N SER A 125 3.27 -9.01 -13.34
CA SER A 125 3.20 -8.04 -12.24
C SER A 125 2.48 -6.76 -12.65
N CYS A 126 2.69 -6.27 -13.88
CA CYS A 126 1.93 -5.13 -14.41
C CYS A 126 0.44 -5.46 -14.57
N LEU A 127 0.12 -6.67 -15.05
CA LEU A 127 -1.26 -7.14 -15.15
C LEU A 127 -1.94 -7.28 -13.79
N SER A 128 -1.23 -7.70 -12.74
CA SER A 128 -1.79 -7.73 -11.38
C SER A 128 -2.10 -6.32 -10.85
N VAL A 129 -1.25 -5.32 -11.14
CA VAL A 129 -1.54 -3.91 -10.84
C VAL A 129 -2.82 -3.45 -11.54
N LEU A 130 -2.96 -3.74 -12.83
CA LEU A 130 -4.16 -3.37 -13.59
C LEU A 130 -5.40 -4.08 -13.07
N ALA A 131 -5.28 -5.34 -12.66
CA ALA A 131 -6.39 -6.09 -12.08
C ALA A 131 -6.85 -5.44 -10.77
N TYR A 132 -5.94 -5.18 -9.82
CA TYR A 132 -6.27 -4.48 -8.56
C TYR A 132 -6.81 -3.05 -8.79
N ALA A 133 -6.25 -2.33 -9.76
CA ALA A 133 -6.76 -1.01 -10.14
C ALA A 133 -8.19 -1.11 -10.69
N SER A 134 -8.47 -2.10 -11.54
CA SER A 134 -9.82 -2.33 -12.05
C SER A 134 -10.81 -2.71 -10.95
N GLU A 135 -10.43 -3.55 -9.98
CA GLU A 135 -11.28 -3.86 -8.83
C GLU A 135 -11.59 -2.58 -8.03
N SER A 136 -10.56 -1.77 -7.76
CA SER A 136 -10.74 -0.52 -7.01
C SER A 136 -11.67 0.47 -7.73
N LEU A 137 -11.58 0.57 -9.06
CA LEU A 137 -12.46 1.43 -9.86
C LEU A 137 -13.90 0.93 -9.84
N MET A 138 -14.10 -0.39 -9.98
CA MET A 138 -15.42 -1.00 -9.92
C MET A 138 -16.07 -0.83 -8.54
N LEU A 139 -15.32 -1.09 -7.46
CA LEU A 139 -15.77 -0.88 -6.09
C LEU A 139 -16.07 0.61 -5.82
N ARG A 140 -15.30 1.53 -6.41
CA ARG A 140 -15.54 2.96 -6.31
C ARG A 140 -16.84 3.38 -7.01
N THR A 141 -17.12 2.86 -8.19
CA THR A 141 -18.39 3.13 -8.88
C THR A 141 -19.60 2.63 -8.08
N GLN A 142 -19.49 1.46 -7.45
CA GLN A 142 -20.55 0.93 -6.58
C GLN A 142 -20.71 1.71 -5.25
N ALA A 143 -19.62 2.25 -4.71
CA ALA A 143 -19.65 3.06 -3.49
C ALA A 143 -20.27 4.45 -3.69
N HIS A 144 -20.32 4.95 -4.93
CA HIS A 144 -20.96 6.23 -5.23
C HIS A 144 -22.50 6.17 -5.09
N ASP A 145 -23.09 4.99 -5.26
CA ASP A 145 -24.54 4.77 -5.09
C ASP A 145 -24.95 4.47 -3.64
N GLN A 146 -24.02 4.03 -2.78
CA GLN A 146 -24.26 3.77 -1.35
C GLN A 146 -23.06 4.22 -0.50
N ARG A 147 -23.25 5.29 0.29
CA ARG A 147 -22.35 5.93 1.29
C ARG A 147 -21.23 5.05 1.90
N GLY A 148 -20.20 4.71 1.12
CA GLY A 148 -19.01 4.00 1.60
C GLY A 148 -17.86 4.97 1.88
N TYR A 149 -17.43 5.10 3.13
CA TYR A 149 -16.36 6.03 3.54
C TYR A 149 -15.00 5.75 2.85
N MET A 150 -14.66 4.49 2.52
CA MET A 150 -13.43 4.15 1.78
C MET A 150 -13.44 4.54 0.30
N GLY A 151 -14.61 4.71 -0.32
CA GLY A 151 -14.72 5.19 -1.70
C GLY A 151 -14.49 6.69 -1.84
N SER A 152 -14.43 7.40 -0.70
CA SER A 152 -14.15 8.83 -0.61
C SER A 152 -12.67 9.13 -0.82
N THR A 153 -12.38 10.35 -1.26
CA THR A 153 -11.01 10.86 -1.41
C THR A 153 -10.21 10.77 -0.11
N ALA A 154 -10.84 10.98 1.05
CA ALA A 154 -10.20 10.86 2.36
C ALA A 154 -9.77 9.42 2.67
N GLY A 155 -10.58 8.41 2.33
CA GLY A 155 -10.23 7.00 2.52
C GLY A 155 -9.03 6.59 1.68
N LEU A 156 -8.98 7.03 0.42
CA LEU A 156 -7.84 6.80 -0.47
C LEU A 156 -6.55 7.42 0.07
N LEU A 157 -6.62 8.63 0.65
CA LEU A 157 -5.46 9.29 1.27
C LEU A 157 -4.91 8.49 2.46
N LYS A 158 -5.77 7.89 3.29
CA LYS A 158 -5.32 7.00 4.39
C LYS A 158 -4.61 5.75 3.87
N ILE A 159 -5.09 5.18 2.77
CA ILE A 159 -4.44 4.02 2.14
C ILE A 159 -3.08 4.43 1.55
N LEU A 160 -3.00 5.61 0.93
CA LEU A 160 -1.74 6.16 0.41
C LEU A 160 -0.73 6.45 1.53
N GLN A 161 -1.17 6.96 2.67
CA GLN A 161 -0.34 7.15 3.87
C GLN A 161 0.23 5.82 4.37
N LEU A 162 -0.60 4.77 4.42
CA LEU A 162 -0.16 3.43 4.82
C LEU A 162 0.84 2.83 3.82
N TRP A 163 0.59 2.96 2.52
CA TRP A 163 1.51 2.53 1.47
C TRP A 163 2.88 3.20 1.63
N GLY A 164 2.89 4.53 1.81
CA GLY A 164 4.11 5.30 1.99
C GLY A 164 4.94 4.82 3.19
N GLY A 165 4.29 4.67 4.35
CA GLY A 165 4.96 4.12 5.54
C GLY A 165 5.50 2.71 5.35
N LEU A 166 4.72 1.81 4.75
CA LEU A 166 5.16 0.44 4.48
C LEU A 166 6.36 0.37 3.53
N GLN A 167 6.45 1.28 2.55
CA GLN A 167 7.60 1.38 1.65
C GLN A 167 8.82 2.04 2.31
N MET A 168 8.61 2.97 3.24
CA MET A 168 9.70 3.66 3.94
C MET A 168 10.50 2.71 4.85
N ILE A 169 9.86 1.76 5.56
CA ILE A 169 10.58 0.81 6.44
C ILE A 169 11.76 0.12 5.73
N PRO A 170 11.56 -0.62 4.63
CA PRO A 170 12.66 -1.30 3.96
C PRO A 170 13.68 -0.35 3.35
N LEU A 171 13.24 0.81 2.84
CA LEU A 171 14.14 1.82 2.28
C LEU A 171 15.09 2.35 3.36
N VAL A 172 14.59 2.66 4.55
CA VAL A 172 15.39 3.13 5.69
C VAL A 172 16.41 2.07 6.12
N VAL A 173 16.00 0.81 6.22
CA VAL A 173 16.90 -0.31 6.56
C VAL A 173 17.99 -0.49 5.51
N LEU A 174 17.64 -0.37 4.22
CA LEU A 174 18.59 -0.57 3.13
C LEU A 174 19.61 0.58 3.05
N VAL A 175 19.14 1.82 3.22
CA VAL A 175 20.00 3.01 3.26
C VAL A 175 20.97 2.93 4.44
N SER A 176 20.49 2.49 5.61
CA SER A 176 21.31 2.25 6.79
C SER A 176 22.46 1.27 6.52
N ARG A 177 22.17 0.14 5.86
CA ARG A 177 23.20 -0.87 5.58
C ARG A 177 24.22 -0.41 4.54
N GLN A 178 23.81 0.43 3.58
CA GLN A 178 24.69 0.96 2.55
C GLN A 178 25.68 2.01 3.09
N HIS A 179 25.25 2.80 4.08
CA HIS A 179 26.02 3.92 4.60
C HIS A 179 26.26 3.77 6.10
N SER A 180 27.30 3.00 6.46
CA SER A 180 27.78 2.80 7.83
C SER A 180 28.38 4.05 8.50
N VAL A 181 28.32 5.22 7.85
CA VAL A 181 28.97 6.48 8.28
C VAL A 181 27.95 7.62 8.44
N ILE A 182 26.66 7.36 8.30
CA ILE A 182 25.63 8.36 8.63
C ILE A 182 25.42 8.34 10.14
N GLU A 183 25.39 9.52 10.76
CA GLU A 183 25.20 9.66 12.20
C GLU A 183 23.95 8.90 12.67
N ASP A 184 24.13 7.97 13.61
CA ASP A 184 23.10 7.03 14.06
C ASP A 184 21.77 7.74 14.40
N TRP A 185 21.83 8.96 14.94
CA TRP A 185 20.66 9.72 15.38
C TRP A 185 19.66 10.01 14.24
N HIS A 186 20.10 10.25 13.00
CA HIS A 186 19.21 10.46 11.85
C HIS A 186 18.35 9.22 11.58
N LEU A 187 18.94 8.03 11.72
CA LEU A 187 18.26 6.77 11.49
C LEU A 187 17.22 6.49 12.56
N TRP A 188 17.57 6.72 13.83
CA TRP A 188 16.64 6.54 14.95
C TRP A 188 15.42 7.45 14.82
N VAL A 189 15.63 8.74 14.51
CA VAL A 189 14.52 9.70 14.33
C VAL A 189 13.62 9.28 13.15
N LEU A 190 14.22 8.89 12.03
CA LEU A 190 13.47 8.47 10.84
C LEU A 190 12.69 7.16 11.07
N SER A 191 13.30 6.19 11.75
CA SER A 191 12.66 4.92 12.07
C SER A 191 11.51 5.10 13.06
N ILE A 192 11.69 5.91 14.11
CA ILE A 192 10.66 6.17 15.11
C ILE A 192 9.50 6.95 14.49
N SER A 193 9.79 8.01 13.72
CA SER A 193 8.76 8.80 13.04
C SER A 193 7.93 7.96 12.08
N CYS A 194 8.58 7.16 11.22
CA CYS A 194 7.89 6.26 10.31
C CYS A 194 7.07 5.19 11.05
N GLY A 195 7.63 4.58 12.10
CA GLY A 195 6.94 3.56 12.90
C GLY A 195 5.69 4.10 13.59
N VAL A 196 5.78 5.29 14.19
CA VAL A 196 4.63 5.97 14.80
C VAL A 196 3.57 6.26 13.74
N CYS A 197 3.94 6.84 12.58
CA CYS A 197 2.99 7.14 11.51
C CYS A 197 2.25 5.90 10.98
N ILE A 198 2.94 4.77 10.83
CA ILE A 198 2.33 3.50 10.40
C ILE A 198 1.35 3.01 11.46
N LEU A 199 1.74 3.04 12.74
CA LEU A 199 0.87 2.62 13.84
C LEU A 199 -0.41 3.47 13.86
N MET A 200 -0.30 4.79 13.74
CA MET A 200 -1.46 5.69 13.69
C MET A 200 -2.35 5.41 12.48
N SER A 201 -1.75 5.15 11.30
CA SER A 201 -2.48 4.82 10.08
C SER A 201 -3.20 3.49 10.19
N LEU A 202 -2.57 2.47 10.80
CA LEU A 202 -3.16 1.17 11.04
C LEU A 202 -4.32 1.24 12.03
N ILE A 203 -4.16 1.96 13.14
CA ILE A 203 -5.23 2.19 14.13
C ILE A 203 -6.42 2.86 13.43
N THR A 204 -6.16 3.91 12.66
CA THR A 204 -7.20 4.62 11.90
C THR A 204 -7.93 3.68 10.95
N LEU A 205 -7.17 2.86 10.21
CA LEU A 205 -7.72 1.89 9.28
C LEU A 205 -8.61 0.86 9.99
N VAL A 206 -8.14 0.26 11.08
CA VAL A 206 -8.92 -0.72 11.87
C VAL A 206 -10.23 -0.11 12.38
N VAL A 207 -10.19 1.14 12.87
CA VAL A 207 -11.39 1.85 13.35
C VAL A 207 -12.40 2.08 12.22
N ILE A 208 -11.93 2.43 11.03
CA ILE A 208 -12.79 2.64 9.85
C ILE A 208 -13.36 1.31 9.34
N LEU A 209 -12.57 0.23 9.30
CA LEU A 209 -13.05 -1.09 8.85
C LEU A 209 -14.06 -1.70 9.81
N GLY A 210 -13.84 -1.58 11.13
CA GLY A 210 -14.68 -2.19 12.15
C GLY A 210 -16.00 -1.45 12.43
N ASP A 211 -16.34 -0.44 11.61
CA ASP A 211 -17.51 0.42 11.78
C ASP A 211 -17.61 1.02 13.21
N LEU A 212 -16.44 1.18 13.85
CA LEU A 212 -16.32 1.82 15.16
C LEU A 212 -16.36 3.35 15.03
N ALA A 213 -16.19 3.88 13.82
CA ALA A 213 -16.31 5.30 13.54
C ALA A 213 -17.69 5.86 13.95
N GLY A 214 -18.78 5.14 13.69
CA GLY A 214 -20.15 5.54 14.07
C GLY A 214 -20.52 5.27 15.52
N ARG A 215 -19.76 4.41 16.22
CA ARG A 215 -20.01 4.03 17.63
C ARG A 215 -19.10 4.77 18.61
N CYS A 216 -18.19 5.59 18.12
CA CYS A 216 -17.27 6.33 18.97
C CYS A 216 -18.00 7.51 19.64
N ILE A 217 -17.94 7.58 20.96
CA ILE A 217 -18.54 8.67 21.76
C ILE A 217 -17.73 9.98 21.58
N LEU A 218 -16.47 9.88 21.13
CA LEU A 218 -15.65 11.05 20.80
C LEU A 218 -15.78 11.47 19.33
N PRO A 219 -15.59 12.76 19.02
CA PRO A 219 -15.61 13.26 17.64
C PRO A 219 -14.42 12.68 16.88
N PHE A 220 -14.67 11.57 16.17
CA PHE A 220 -13.71 10.85 15.34
C PHE A 220 -12.93 11.78 14.39
N ASP A 221 -13.59 12.82 13.88
CA ASP A 221 -12.99 13.86 13.03
C ASP A 221 -11.83 14.61 13.72
N ARG A 222 -11.92 14.86 15.03
CA ARG A 222 -10.85 15.56 15.77
C ARG A 222 -9.63 14.67 15.94
N PHE A 223 -9.82 13.37 16.18
CA PHE A 223 -8.72 12.41 16.27
C PHE A 223 -8.03 12.22 14.92
N LEU A 224 -8.82 12.08 13.85
CA LEU A 224 -8.30 12.03 12.49
C LEU A 224 -7.44 13.27 12.18
N ALA A 225 -7.96 14.47 12.45
CA ALA A 225 -7.22 15.71 12.24
C ALA A 225 -5.93 15.75 13.06
N PHE A 226 -5.97 15.32 14.33
CA PHE A 226 -4.79 15.25 15.19
C PHE A 226 -3.74 14.27 14.65
N PHE A 227 -4.14 13.07 14.21
CA PHE A 227 -3.23 12.10 13.62
C PHE A 227 -2.63 12.59 12.31
N SER A 228 -3.42 13.27 11.48
CA SER A 228 -2.92 13.87 10.25
C SER A 228 -1.94 15.02 10.52
N LEU A 229 -2.19 15.84 11.54
CA LEU A 229 -1.27 16.90 11.96
C LEU A 229 0.07 16.32 12.47
N VAL A 230 0.01 15.31 13.34
CA VAL A 230 1.22 14.60 13.82
C VAL A 230 1.96 13.96 12.63
N GLY A 231 1.23 13.34 11.70
CA GLY A 231 1.80 12.76 10.49
C GLY A 231 2.52 13.79 9.62
N VAL A 232 1.92 14.97 9.39
CA VAL A 232 2.57 16.08 8.66
C VAL A 232 3.86 16.47 9.35
N LEU A 233 3.84 16.71 10.67
CA LEU A 233 5.05 17.14 11.39
C LEU A 233 6.17 16.09 11.30
N LEU A 234 5.84 14.82 11.51
CA LEU A 234 6.81 13.73 11.44
C LEU A 234 7.38 13.54 10.03
N TYR A 235 6.55 13.57 8.99
CA TYR A 235 7.01 13.46 7.60
C TYR A 235 7.71 14.73 7.09
N MET A 236 7.41 15.92 7.62
CA MET A 236 8.20 17.12 7.34
C MET A 236 9.62 16.95 7.86
N MET A 237 9.80 16.44 9.08
CA MET A 237 11.13 16.15 9.62
C MET A 237 11.83 15.06 8.80
N ALA A 238 11.13 13.98 8.46
CA ALA A 238 11.67 12.90 7.63
C ALA A 238 12.13 13.40 6.26
N THR A 239 11.31 14.19 5.56
CA THR A 239 11.64 14.74 4.24
C THR A 239 12.84 15.68 4.30
N VAL A 240 12.96 16.54 5.33
CA VAL A 240 14.13 17.40 5.53
C VAL A 240 15.40 16.58 5.73
N ILE A 241 15.34 15.52 6.55
CA ILE A 241 16.47 14.60 6.74
C ILE A 241 16.84 13.91 5.42
N CYS A 242 15.87 13.37 4.68
CA CYS A 242 16.11 12.70 3.41
C CYS A 242 16.67 13.66 2.35
N LEU A 243 16.18 14.89 2.27
CA LEU A 243 16.71 15.93 1.36
C LEU A 243 18.13 16.34 1.72
N THR A 244 18.44 16.44 3.02
CA THR A 244 19.80 16.74 3.49
C THR A 244 20.75 15.62 3.07
N LYS A 245 20.34 14.35 3.24
CA LYS A 245 21.10 13.20 2.74
C LYS A 245 21.29 13.27 1.23
N LEU A 246 20.24 13.55 0.46
CA LEU A 246 20.30 13.65 -1.01
C LEU A 246 21.30 14.71 -1.46
N LEU A 247 21.31 15.88 -0.81
CA LEU A 247 22.21 16.98 -1.13
C LEU A 247 23.67 16.64 -0.81
N GLN A 248 23.92 15.93 0.29
CA GLN A 248 25.25 15.39 0.62
C GLN A 248 25.71 14.30 -0.36
N LEU A 249 24.77 13.47 -0.84
CA LEU A 249 25.04 12.36 -1.77
C LEU A 249 25.20 12.77 -3.24
N SER A 250 24.79 13.99 -3.63
CA SER A 250 25.12 14.53 -4.96
C SER A 250 26.64 14.56 -5.24
N ILE A 251 27.47 14.26 -4.25
CA ILE A 251 28.93 14.21 -4.30
C ILE A 251 29.47 12.76 -4.46
N GLN A 252 28.65 11.69 -4.30
CA GLN A 252 29.10 10.27 -4.32
C GLN A 252 28.11 9.31 -5.02
N ASP A 253 28.62 8.27 -5.70
CA ASP A 253 27.98 7.39 -6.72
C ASP A 253 26.77 6.49 -6.33
N ASN A 254 26.02 6.74 -5.24
CA ASN A 254 24.91 5.85 -4.82
C ASN A 254 23.54 6.53 -4.64
N SER A 255 23.14 7.30 -5.66
CA SER A 255 22.00 8.22 -5.65
C SER A 255 20.62 7.57 -5.66
N VAL A 256 20.43 6.41 -6.29
CA VAL A 256 19.09 5.89 -6.62
C VAL A 256 18.27 5.51 -5.39
N LEU A 257 18.87 4.91 -4.37
CA LEU A 257 18.14 4.48 -3.17
C LEU A 257 17.65 5.66 -2.34
N VAL A 258 18.48 6.69 -2.21
CA VAL A 258 18.13 7.93 -1.50
C VAL A 258 17.15 8.77 -2.31
N ILE A 259 17.21 8.72 -3.65
CA ILE A 259 16.15 9.28 -4.50
C ILE A 259 14.82 8.56 -4.26
N MET A 260 14.80 7.24 -4.16
CA MET A 260 13.55 6.51 -3.85
C MET A 260 13.02 6.86 -2.45
N GLU A 261 13.89 6.89 -1.43
CA GLU A 261 13.55 7.30 -0.06
C GLU A 261 12.93 8.71 -0.03
N THR A 262 13.56 9.68 -0.71
CA THR A 262 13.05 11.06 -0.79
C THR A 262 11.72 11.14 -1.52
N VAL A 263 11.58 10.48 -2.67
CA VAL A 263 10.33 10.48 -3.46
C VAL A 263 9.17 9.89 -2.65
N VAL A 264 9.37 8.73 -2.02
CA VAL A 264 8.33 8.09 -1.18
C VAL A 264 7.99 8.99 0.01
N SER A 265 8.98 9.56 0.68
CA SER A 265 8.77 10.50 1.80
C SER A 265 7.98 11.74 1.37
N SER A 266 8.30 12.33 0.22
CA SER A 266 7.59 13.49 -0.34
C SER A 266 6.15 13.19 -0.73
N ILE A 267 5.89 12.05 -1.38
CA ILE A 267 4.52 11.63 -1.73
C ILE A 267 3.70 11.42 -0.45
N THR A 268 4.30 10.80 0.57
CA THR A 268 3.62 10.52 1.84
C THR A 268 3.32 11.80 2.62
N LEU A 269 4.26 12.75 2.63
CA LEU A 269 4.05 14.09 3.18
C LEU A 269 2.89 14.80 2.48
N LEU A 270 2.84 14.74 1.15
CA LEU A 270 1.75 15.33 0.38
C LEU A 270 0.41 14.67 0.73
N ALA A 271 0.38 13.34 0.91
CA ALA A 271 -0.82 12.64 1.36
C ALA A 271 -1.30 13.09 2.75
N TYR A 272 -0.39 13.29 3.71
CA TYR A 272 -0.73 13.79 5.05
C TYR A 272 -1.20 15.25 5.03
N THR A 273 -0.57 16.11 4.23
CA THR A 273 -0.94 17.55 4.13
C THR A 273 -2.31 17.74 3.49
N VAL A 274 -2.61 17.00 2.41
CA VAL A 274 -3.93 17.04 1.76
C VAL A 274 -5.01 16.51 2.70
N ASP A 275 -4.74 15.41 3.41
CA ASP A 275 -5.68 14.83 4.39
C ASP A 275 -5.92 15.76 5.60
N LEU A 276 -4.90 16.48 6.05
CA LEU A 276 -5.03 17.53 7.06
C LEU A 276 -5.90 18.69 6.56
N ALA A 277 -5.69 19.15 5.33
CA ALA A 277 -6.49 20.22 4.73
C ALA A 277 -7.98 19.84 4.62
N PHE A 278 -8.28 18.59 4.22
CA PHE A 278 -9.65 18.07 4.23
C PHE A 278 -10.24 18.02 5.64
N SER A 279 -9.46 17.56 6.62
CA SER A 279 -9.90 17.46 8.02
C SER A 279 -10.19 18.84 8.62
N ILE A 280 -9.36 19.85 8.34
CA ILE A 280 -9.57 21.24 8.79
C ILE A 280 -10.83 21.82 8.15
N LYS A 281 -10.99 21.65 6.84
CA LYS A 281 -12.19 22.13 6.12
C LYS A 281 -13.46 21.55 6.73
N LEU A 282 -13.48 20.23 6.98
CA LEU A 282 -14.62 19.55 7.60
C LEU A 282 -14.92 20.08 9.01
N LEU A 283 -13.88 20.36 9.81
CA LEU A 283 -14.04 20.93 11.15
C LEU A 283 -14.57 22.36 11.12
N CYS A 284 -14.11 23.19 10.17
CA CYS A 284 -14.61 24.54 9.97
C CYS A 284 -16.09 24.52 9.60
N ASP A 285 -16.47 23.74 8.59
CA ASP A 285 -17.86 23.65 8.11
C ASP A 285 -18.84 23.25 9.22
N ARG A 286 -18.40 22.38 10.15
CA ARG A 286 -19.22 21.95 11.30
C ARG A 286 -19.35 23.00 12.42
N ASN A 287 -18.40 23.92 12.55
CA ASN A 287 -18.49 24.99 13.55
C ASN A 287 -19.39 26.15 13.11
N TYR A 288 -19.77 26.20 11.83
CA TYR A 288 -20.70 27.20 11.26
C TYR A 288 -22.16 26.73 11.23
N MET A 289 -22.46 25.50 11.66
CA MET A 289 -23.81 24.97 11.86
C MET A 289 -24.19 24.96 13.34
#